data_AF-A0A8T2HKB7-F1
#
_entry.id   AF-A0A8T2HKB7-F1
#
_cell.length_a   1.000
_cell.length_b   1.000
_cell.length_c   1.000
_cell.angle_alpha   90.00
_cell.angle_beta   90.00
_cell.angle_gamma   90.00
#
_symmetry.space_group_name_H-M   'P 1'
#
loop_
_entity.id
_entity.type
_entity.pdbx_description
1 polymer ?
#
loop_
_entity_poly.entity_id
_entity_poly.type
_entity_poly.pdbx_seq_one_letter_code
_entity_poly.pdbx_strand_id
1 'polypeptide(L)'
;MRYMTSTYAYSSQNTSPTSLLKNFCVHGDRVATGWSHLTERECMHQFSVIQKLALQAIRTNSSNAMLLFKHVHKAGGTTLCQVATKNMIVEDVPLPFRSDWTTNCVPFESFLGPHPAVGGGSMSTRNTINLLSKSTAPELSQHSSRHLLGTWLGGACFLGFLTPHQFSVLPRHYRPLTFVASEGAFPNVMPLDVSLAMVTMLRNPLDRVLSSYRWWQFMSKAMPHSPSECRAYWAPPNATFNQWLDWYPDNWMTRELAGNEALYRKDAQGRPGPLTAADVLKAKQRLHYFAAILIMERPEESQVLLKNVFGWRDVDLDGHRAGSVRNSSAAEEVAAQTPKVFQQLQAMNKYDIEIYNYAVELHKAQVDNVQQ
;
A
#
# COMPACT_ATOMS: atom_id res chain seq x y z
N MET A 1 -0.59 10.41 33.14
CA MET A 1 0.68 10.41 32.39
C MET A 1 0.49 11.26 31.14
N ARG A 2 1.11 12.44 31.08
CA ARG A 2 1.12 13.29 29.88
C ARG A 2 2.22 12.74 28.96
N TYR A 3 1.85 12.28 27.77
CA TYR A 3 2.81 11.88 26.75
C TYR A 3 3.62 13.13 26.36
N MET A 4 4.92 13.14 26.66
CA MET A 4 5.85 14.08 26.04
C MET A 4 6.01 13.62 24.59
N THR A 5 5.25 14.23 23.68
CA THR A 5 5.56 14.15 22.25
C THR A 5 6.93 14.80 22.07
N SER A 6 7.95 13.99 21.78
CA SER A 6 9.26 14.47 21.35
C SER A 6 9.05 15.24 20.04
N THR A 7 8.85 16.54 20.15
CA THR A 7 8.78 17.46 19.02
C THR A 7 10.18 17.58 18.44
N TYR A 8 10.48 16.74 17.45
CA TYR A 8 11.51 17.07 16.48
C TYR A 8 11.08 18.38 15.83
N ALA A 9 11.69 19.49 16.25
CA ALA A 9 11.42 20.83 15.75
C ALA A 9 11.86 20.89 14.28
N TYR A 10 10.92 20.58 13.39
CA TYR A 10 11.11 20.72 11.95
C TYR A 10 10.89 22.19 11.59
N SER A 11 11.88 22.78 10.91
CA SER A 11 11.72 24.10 10.31
C SER A 11 10.73 23.98 9.15
N SER A 12 9.45 24.24 9.41
CA SER A 12 8.43 24.35 8.38
C SER A 12 8.60 25.69 7.67
N GLN A 13 9.27 25.67 6.51
CA GLN A 13 9.06 26.76 5.57
C GLN A 13 7.58 26.72 5.17
N ASN A 14 6.85 27.82 5.42
CA ASN A 14 5.42 27.98 5.19
C ASN A 14 5.08 27.85 3.69
N THR A 15 5.02 26.63 3.17
CA THR A 15 4.43 26.35 1.85
C THR A 15 2.92 26.29 2.03
N SER A 16 2.18 27.21 1.40
CA SER A 16 0.72 27.16 1.39
C SER A 16 0.24 25.77 0.94
N PRO A 17 -0.81 25.18 1.54
CA PRO A 17 -1.38 23.89 1.12
C PRO A 17 -1.69 23.84 -0.40
N THR A 18 -2.05 24.97 -1.00
CA THR A 18 -2.27 25.09 -2.46
C THR A 18 -1.00 24.96 -3.29
N SER A 19 0.18 25.25 -2.73
CA SER A 19 1.48 25.08 -3.41
C SER A 19 1.93 23.62 -3.40
N LEU A 20 1.60 22.87 -2.35
CA LEU A 20 1.75 21.41 -2.28
C LEU A 20 0.83 20.68 -3.28
N LEU A 21 -0.14 21.39 -3.88
CA LEU A 21 -1.18 20.86 -4.77
C LEU A 21 -1.07 21.32 -6.26
N LYS A 22 0.09 21.83 -6.70
CA LYS A 22 0.31 22.17 -8.13
C LYS A 22 1.12 21.11 -8.90
N ASN A 23 0.49 20.54 -9.93
CA ASN A 23 1.08 19.76 -11.03
C ASN A 23 1.83 18.45 -10.66
N PHE A 24 1.12 17.32 -10.55
CA PHE A 24 1.72 16.03 -10.14
C PHE A 24 1.48 14.87 -11.08
N CYS A 25 0.97 15.13 -12.28
CA CYS A 25 0.67 14.04 -13.18
C CYS A 25 1.95 13.50 -13.82
N VAL A 26 2.45 12.38 -13.29
CA VAL A 26 3.67 11.71 -13.74
C VAL A 26 3.58 11.46 -15.24
N HIS A 27 4.60 11.85 -16.00
CA HIS A 27 4.59 11.73 -17.47
C HIS A 27 4.31 10.30 -17.94
N GLY A 28 4.97 9.29 -17.35
CA GLY A 28 4.74 7.88 -17.69
C GLY A 28 3.31 7.42 -17.41
N ASP A 29 2.68 7.91 -16.33
CA ASP A 29 1.29 7.59 -15.98
C ASP A 29 0.32 8.22 -16.99
N ARG A 30 0.58 9.47 -17.45
CA ARG A 30 -0.17 10.10 -18.55
C ARG A 30 -0.12 9.28 -19.84
N VAL A 31 1.09 8.90 -20.25
CA VAL A 31 1.30 8.13 -21.48
C VAL A 31 0.56 6.79 -21.41
N ALA A 32 0.68 6.07 -20.29
CA ALA A 32 -0.01 4.79 -20.08
C ALA A 32 -1.54 4.91 -20.08
N THR A 33 -2.07 6.08 -19.73
CA THR A 33 -3.51 6.39 -19.76
C THR A 33 -3.99 6.87 -21.14
N GLY A 34 -3.09 7.14 -22.09
CA GLY A 34 -3.42 7.77 -23.38
C GLY A 34 -3.61 9.30 -23.28
N TRP A 35 -3.13 9.92 -22.21
CA TRP A 35 -3.23 11.35 -21.91
C TRP A 35 -1.92 12.11 -22.18
N SER A 36 -1.08 11.61 -23.08
CA SER A 36 0.23 12.22 -23.41
C SER A 36 0.09 13.65 -23.96
N HIS A 37 -1.05 13.98 -24.55
CA HIS A 37 -1.37 15.31 -25.10
C HIS A 37 -1.84 16.32 -24.05
N LEU A 38 -2.21 15.86 -22.84
CA LEU A 38 -2.69 16.74 -21.77
C LEU A 38 -1.51 17.39 -21.04
N THR A 39 -1.65 18.68 -20.73
CA THR A 39 -0.81 19.35 -19.75
C THR A 39 -0.97 18.69 -18.36
N GLU A 40 -0.04 18.94 -17.44
CA GLU A 40 -0.14 18.37 -16.09
C GLU A 40 -1.40 18.84 -15.35
N ARG A 41 -1.79 20.11 -15.57
CA ARG A 41 -3.02 20.67 -15.00
C ARG A 41 -4.27 19.99 -15.56
N GLU A 42 -4.34 19.78 -16.88
CA GLU A 42 -5.46 19.09 -17.52
C GLU A 42 -5.54 17.63 -17.07
N CYS A 43 -4.41 16.93 -16.99
CA CYS A 43 -4.38 15.57 -16.46
C CYS A 43 -4.95 15.53 -15.03
N MET A 44 -4.46 16.37 -14.12
CA MET A 44 -4.95 16.37 -12.73
C MET A 44 -6.44 16.72 -12.65
N HIS A 45 -6.91 17.63 -13.51
CA HIS A 45 -8.34 17.92 -13.62
C HIS A 45 -9.14 16.68 -14.04
N GLN A 46 -8.74 16.00 -15.11
CA GLN A 46 -9.39 14.78 -15.59
C GLN A 46 -9.38 13.67 -14.52
N PHE A 47 -8.23 13.43 -13.90
CA PHE A 47 -8.10 12.48 -12.80
C PHE A 47 -9.03 12.82 -11.64
N SER A 48 -9.14 14.10 -11.25
CA SER A 48 -10.05 14.52 -10.17
C SER A 48 -11.52 14.27 -10.48
N VAL A 49 -11.93 14.36 -11.76
CA VAL A 49 -13.30 14.03 -12.18
C VAL A 49 -13.56 12.53 -12.01
N ILE A 50 -12.64 11.69 -12.48
CA ILE A 50 -12.73 10.22 -12.33
C ILE A 50 -12.75 9.82 -10.86
N GLN A 51 -11.87 10.39 -10.04
CA GLN A 51 -11.81 10.11 -8.61
C GLN A 51 -13.11 10.53 -7.90
N LYS A 52 -13.70 11.69 -8.24
CA LYS A 52 -15.00 12.13 -7.70
C LYS A 52 -16.13 11.17 -8.04
N LEU A 53 -16.17 10.66 -9.27
CA LEU A 53 -17.16 9.65 -9.68
C LEU A 53 -16.99 8.34 -8.90
N ALA A 54 -15.75 7.88 -8.72
CA ALA A 54 -15.46 6.69 -7.91
C ALA A 54 -15.86 6.88 -6.44
N LEU A 55 -15.57 8.05 -5.86
CA LEU A 55 -15.98 8.39 -4.48
C LEU A 55 -17.50 8.47 -4.34
N GLN A 56 -18.19 9.05 -5.31
CA GLN A 56 -19.66 9.07 -5.31
C GLN A 56 -20.23 7.66 -5.34
N ALA A 57 -19.67 6.77 -6.17
CA ALA A 57 -20.09 5.37 -6.21
C ALA A 57 -19.88 4.66 -4.87
N ILE A 58 -18.75 4.91 -4.18
CA ILE A 58 -18.49 4.36 -2.82
C ILE A 58 -19.53 4.87 -1.83
N ARG A 59 -19.79 6.18 -1.79
CA ARG A 59 -20.74 6.78 -0.84
C ARG A 59 -22.17 6.31 -1.05
N THR A 60 -22.58 6.04 -2.28
CA THR A 60 -23.91 5.52 -2.61
C THR A 60 -23.99 4.00 -2.53
N ASN A 61 -22.91 3.33 -2.10
CA ASN A 61 -22.80 1.88 -2.01
C ASN A 61 -23.16 1.18 -3.33
N SER A 62 -22.73 1.76 -4.45
CA SER A 62 -22.93 1.18 -5.77
C SER A 62 -22.18 -0.14 -5.89
N SER A 63 -22.80 -1.16 -6.50
CA SER A 63 -22.14 -2.44 -6.79
C SER A 63 -20.92 -2.34 -7.71
N ASN A 64 -20.70 -1.18 -8.33
CA ASN A 64 -19.54 -0.87 -9.16
C ASN A 64 -18.44 -0.12 -8.41
N ALA A 65 -18.65 0.22 -7.13
CA ALA A 65 -17.71 0.97 -6.33
C ALA A 65 -16.58 0.07 -5.82
N MET A 66 -15.35 0.51 -6.02
CA MET A 66 -14.17 -0.18 -5.49
C MET A 66 -13.23 0.83 -4.84
N LEU A 67 -12.77 0.50 -3.64
CA LEU A 67 -11.70 1.17 -2.93
C LEU A 67 -10.45 0.29 -2.96
N LEU A 68 -9.36 0.80 -3.55
CA LEU A 68 -8.05 0.18 -3.46
C LEU A 68 -7.29 0.78 -2.28
N PHE A 69 -6.95 -0.05 -1.32
CA PHE A 69 -5.99 0.26 -0.28
C PHE A 69 -4.59 -0.14 -0.74
N LYS A 70 -3.76 0.84 -1.08
CA LYS A 70 -2.31 0.62 -1.17
C LYS A 70 -1.77 0.44 0.25
N HIS A 71 -1.60 -0.81 0.64
CA HIS A 71 -1.08 -1.20 1.94
C HIS A 71 0.44 -1.11 1.89
N VAL A 72 1.02 -0.16 2.60
CA VAL A 72 2.47 -0.16 2.84
C VAL A 72 2.77 -1.14 3.96
N HIS A 73 3.67 -2.09 3.71
CA HIS A 73 3.96 -3.15 4.68
C HIS A 73 4.33 -2.57 6.07
N LYS A 74 3.58 -3.01 7.09
CA LYS A 74 3.63 -2.57 8.51
C LYS A 74 3.21 -1.13 8.78
N ALA A 75 2.42 -0.53 7.90
CA ALA A 75 1.83 0.80 8.09
C ALA A 75 0.32 0.74 8.40
N GLY A 76 -0.10 -0.14 9.31
CA GLY A 76 -1.47 -0.17 9.82
C GLY A 76 -2.51 -0.90 8.96
N GLY A 77 -2.09 -1.86 8.12
CA GLY A 77 -3.02 -2.60 7.27
C GLY A 77 -4.14 -3.32 8.01
N THR A 78 -3.83 -4.01 9.12
CA THR A 78 -4.86 -4.66 9.95
C THR A 78 -5.89 -3.65 10.48
N THR A 79 -5.44 -2.47 10.90
CA THR A 79 -6.31 -1.39 11.39
C THR A 79 -7.29 -0.96 10.30
N LEU A 80 -6.80 -0.55 9.13
CA LEU A 80 -7.67 -0.07 8.06
C LEU A 80 -8.61 -1.17 7.56
N CYS A 81 -8.14 -2.41 7.57
CA CYS A 81 -8.93 -3.56 7.21
C CYS A 81 -10.12 -3.82 8.14
N GLN A 82 -9.90 -3.78 9.45
CA GLN A 82 -10.98 -3.89 10.43
C GLN A 82 -11.99 -2.73 10.34
N VAL A 83 -11.54 -1.55 9.90
CA VAL A 83 -12.43 -0.42 9.64
C VAL A 83 -13.22 -0.60 8.35
N ALA A 84 -12.57 -1.06 7.29
CA ALA A 84 -13.21 -1.33 6.01
C ALA A 84 -14.29 -2.42 6.15
N THR A 85 -14.05 -3.46 6.95
CA THR A 85 -15.05 -4.53 7.14
C THR A 85 -16.34 -4.06 7.81
N LYS A 86 -16.30 -2.93 8.52
CA LYS A 86 -17.47 -2.30 9.14
C LYS A 86 -18.18 -1.30 8.22
N ASN A 87 -17.56 -0.90 7.12
CA ASN A 87 -18.01 0.22 6.31
C ASN A 87 -18.24 -0.10 4.83
N MET A 88 -17.81 -1.28 4.37
CA MET A 88 -17.95 -1.69 2.99
C MET A 88 -18.70 -3.02 2.88
N ILE A 89 -19.22 -3.33 1.70
CA ILE A 89 -19.80 -4.64 1.43
C ILE A 89 -18.66 -5.64 1.34
N VAL A 90 -18.57 -6.48 2.37
CA VAL A 90 -17.57 -7.51 2.56
C VAL A 90 -18.22 -8.81 2.12
N GLU A 91 -17.73 -9.39 1.02
CA GLU A 91 -18.04 -10.80 0.76
C GLU A 91 -17.23 -11.65 1.73
N ASP A 92 -17.88 -12.24 2.72
CA ASP A 92 -17.29 -13.27 3.58
C ASP A 92 -17.20 -14.61 2.84
N VAL A 93 -16.58 -14.60 1.66
CA VAL A 93 -16.20 -15.83 0.98
C VAL A 93 -14.94 -16.34 1.67
N PRO A 94 -14.99 -17.51 2.34
CA PRO A 94 -13.81 -18.09 2.94
C PRO A 94 -12.78 -18.37 1.86
N LEU A 95 -11.51 -18.13 2.17
CA LEU A 95 -10.45 -18.59 1.30
C LEU A 95 -10.45 -20.12 1.20
N PRO A 96 -10.06 -20.70 0.05
CA PRO A 96 -9.82 -22.14 -0.03
C PRO A 96 -8.87 -22.54 1.11
N PHE A 97 -9.27 -23.52 1.91
CA PHE A 97 -8.50 -24.09 3.02
C PHE A 97 -8.30 -23.18 4.26
N ARG A 98 -8.98 -22.03 4.35
CA ARG A 98 -9.00 -21.17 5.56
C ARG A 98 -10.42 -20.64 5.81
N SER A 99 -11.07 -21.14 6.85
CA SER A 99 -12.40 -20.66 7.28
C SER A 99 -12.33 -19.38 8.12
N ASP A 100 -11.15 -19.03 8.63
CA ASP A 100 -10.89 -17.87 9.47
C ASP A 100 -10.48 -16.62 8.69
N TRP A 101 -10.30 -16.74 7.36
CA TRP A 101 -9.88 -15.65 6.48
C TRP A 101 -10.91 -15.47 5.37
N THR A 102 -11.34 -14.23 5.16
CA THR A 102 -12.24 -13.87 4.05
C THR A 102 -11.48 -13.07 2.99
N THR A 103 -12.02 -12.98 1.78
CA THR A 103 -11.35 -12.29 0.64
C THR A 103 -11.09 -10.81 0.87
N ASN A 104 -11.73 -10.21 1.87
CA ASN A 104 -11.52 -8.82 2.22
C ASN A 104 -10.23 -8.69 3.01
N CYS A 105 -9.38 -7.74 2.63
CA CYS A 105 -8.09 -7.51 3.27
C CYS A 105 -7.04 -8.61 3.10
N VAL A 106 -7.26 -9.51 2.15
CA VAL A 106 -6.19 -10.35 1.63
C VAL A 106 -5.52 -9.56 0.52
N PRO A 107 -4.20 -9.31 0.61
CA PRO A 107 -3.43 -8.70 -0.45
C PRO A 107 -3.67 -9.44 -1.75
N PHE A 108 -4.16 -8.70 -2.73
CA PHE A 108 -4.62 -9.19 -4.01
C PHE A 108 -3.62 -10.10 -4.73
N GLU A 109 -2.34 -9.82 -4.52
CA GLU A 109 -1.19 -10.58 -4.99
C GLU A 109 -1.27 -12.08 -4.63
N SER A 110 -2.00 -12.41 -3.57
CA SER A 110 -2.22 -13.78 -3.07
C SER A 110 -3.15 -14.60 -3.97
N PHE A 111 -3.91 -13.97 -4.87
CA PHE A 111 -4.90 -14.64 -5.73
C PHE A 111 -4.47 -14.81 -7.17
N LEU A 112 -3.43 -14.09 -7.59
CA LEU A 112 -3.24 -13.72 -8.99
C LEU A 112 -1.90 -14.17 -9.61
N GLY A 113 -1.31 -15.25 -9.11
CA GLY A 113 0.01 -15.76 -9.54
C GLY A 113 0.32 -15.56 -11.03
N PRO A 114 1.56 -15.17 -11.40
CA PRO A 114 2.80 -15.61 -10.77
C PRO A 114 3.57 -14.49 -10.07
N HIS A 115 4.11 -14.80 -8.91
CA HIS A 115 5.10 -13.98 -8.24
C HIS A 115 6.45 -14.14 -8.97
N PRO A 116 7.18 -13.09 -9.38
CA PRO A 116 8.45 -13.21 -10.11
C PRO A 116 9.52 -14.04 -9.38
N ALA A 117 9.51 -14.09 -8.04
CA ALA A 117 10.42 -14.93 -7.26
C ALA A 117 9.95 -16.40 -7.09
N VAL A 118 8.67 -16.70 -7.34
CA VAL A 118 8.21 -18.09 -7.48
C VAL A 118 8.52 -18.46 -8.92
N GLY A 119 9.78 -18.86 -9.13
CA GLY A 119 10.45 -18.81 -10.43
C GLY A 119 9.61 -19.21 -11.63
N GLY A 120 9.94 -18.61 -12.78
CA GLY A 120 9.46 -19.01 -14.11
C GLY A 120 9.82 -20.45 -14.52
N GLY A 121 9.96 -21.38 -13.57
CA GLY A 121 9.98 -22.80 -13.79
C GLY A 121 8.61 -23.27 -14.26
N SER A 122 8.38 -23.18 -15.57
CA SER A 122 7.65 -24.17 -16.37
C SER A 122 6.25 -24.63 -15.91
N MET A 123 5.55 -23.98 -14.98
CA MET A 123 4.11 -24.13 -14.87
C MET A 123 3.45 -23.28 -15.96
N SER A 124 3.44 -23.86 -17.16
CA SER A 124 2.63 -23.54 -18.34
C SER A 124 1.80 -22.25 -18.23
N THR A 125 2.42 -21.13 -18.61
CA THR A 125 1.74 -19.87 -18.97
C THR A 125 0.67 -20.06 -20.06
N ARG A 126 0.62 -21.21 -20.74
CA ARG A 126 -0.43 -21.53 -21.72
C ARG A 126 -1.81 -21.76 -21.08
N ASN A 127 -1.92 -22.19 -19.83
CA ASN A 127 -3.23 -22.40 -19.23
C ASN A 127 -3.87 -21.08 -18.76
N THR A 128 -3.10 -20.18 -18.14
CA THR A 128 -3.63 -18.89 -17.66
C THR A 128 -3.96 -17.92 -18.80
N ILE A 129 -3.18 -17.91 -19.88
CA ILE A 129 -3.42 -17.03 -21.04
C ILE A 129 -4.57 -17.54 -21.92
N ASN A 130 -4.76 -18.86 -22.06
CA ASN A 130 -5.93 -19.41 -22.77
C ASN A 130 -7.25 -19.19 -22.02
N LEU A 131 -7.22 -19.09 -20.68
CA LEU A 131 -8.40 -18.74 -19.88
C LEU A 131 -8.79 -17.27 -19.99
N LEU A 132 -7.83 -16.37 -20.21
CA LEU A 132 -8.10 -14.92 -20.37
C LEU A 132 -8.40 -14.51 -21.82
N SER A 133 -7.94 -15.25 -22.82
CA SER A 133 -8.11 -14.91 -24.25
C SER A 133 -9.32 -15.55 -24.94
N LYS A 134 -10.03 -16.48 -24.29
CA LYS A 134 -11.23 -17.15 -24.85
C LYS A 134 -12.57 -16.74 -24.22
N SER A 135 -12.66 -15.53 -23.69
CA SER A 135 -13.95 -14.93 -23.31
C SER A 135 -14.61 -14.22 -24.49
N THR A 136 -15.01 -14.98 -25.51
CA THR A 136 -16.16 -14.60 -26.35
C THR A 136 -17.40 -15.08 -25.62
N ALA A 137 -18.19 -14.14 -25.11
CA ALA A 137 -19.34 -14.39 -24.26
C ALA A 137 -20.32 -15.44 -24.82
N PRO A 138 -20.61 -16.50 -24.06
CA PRO A 138 -21.96 -17.03 -23.96
C PRO A 138 -22.60 -16.50 -22.66
N GLU A 139 -23.92 -16.38 -22.67
CA GLU A 139 -24.73 -16.11 -21.47
C GLU A 139 -24.36 -17.09 -20.34
N LEU A 140 -23.59 -16.59 -19.37
CA LEU A 140 -23.22 -17.32 -18.17
C LEU A 140 -24.34 -17.19 -17.15
N SER A 141 -24.92 -18.34 -16.81
CA SER A 141 -25.91 -18.50 -15.76
C SER A 141 -25.41 -17.94 -14.42
N GLN A 142 -26.32 -17.29 -13.69
CA GLN A 142 -26.06 -16.40 -12.56
C GLN A 142 -25.51 -17.05 -11.26
N HIS A 143 -25.08 -18.32 -11.24
CA HIS A 143 -24.78 -18.99 -9.96
C HIS A 143 -23.56 -19.91 -9.90
N SER A 144 -22.60 -19.83 -10.83
CA SER A 144 -21.33 -20.53 -10.61
C SER A 144 -20.49 -19.80 -9.56
N SER A 145 -20.43 -20.35 -8.34
CA SER A 145 -19.50 -19.95 -7.28
C SER A 145 -18.08 -19.88 -7.84
N ARG A 146 -17.50 -18.67 -7.87
CA ARG A 146 -16.12 -18.44 -8.29
C ARG A 146 -15.18 -19.01 -7.23
N HIS A 147 -14.86 -20.30 -7.35
CA HIS A 147 -13.85 -20.94 -6.51
C HIS A 147 -12.47 -20.36 -6.86
N LEU A 148 -11.85 -19.69 -5.87
CA LEU A 148 -10.46 -19.25 -5.96
C LEU A 148 -9.57 -20.48 -6.15
N LEU A 149 -8.86 -20.58 -7.27
CA LEU A 149 -8.03 -21.74 -7.59
C LEU A 149 -6.71 -21.72 -6.80
N GLY A 150 -6.70 -22.42 -5.66
CA GLY A 150 -5.70 -23.43 -5.28
C GLY A 150 -4.22 -23.08 -5.00
N THR A 151 -3.73 -21.86 -5.22
CA THR A 151 -2.31 -21.52 -4.90
C THR A 151 -2.20 -20.34 -3.95
N TRP A 152 -2.85 -20.46 -2.79
CA TRP A 152 -2.70 -19.50 -1.70
C TRP A 152 -1.37 -19.74 -0.98
N LEU A 153 -0.46 -18.77 -1.04
CA LEU A 153 0.86 -18.88 -0.41
C LEU A 153 0.85 -18.57 1.09
N GLY A 154 -0.28 -18.19 1.67
CA GLY A 154 -0.36 -17.78 3.06
C GLY A 154 -0.37 -16.27 3.20
N GLY A 155 -1.06 -15.81 4.25
CA GLY A 155 -1.27 -14.41 4.60
C GLY A 155 -0.04 -13.63 5.08
N ALA A 156 1.15 -13.98 4.59
CA ALA A 156 2.40 -13.27 4.89
C ALA A 156 3.30 -13.11 3.66
N CYS A 157 2.92 -13.67 2.50
CA CYS A 157 3.75 -13.76 1.29
C CYS A 157 3.30 -12.75 0.23
N PHE A 158 3.30 -11.47 0.58
CA PHE A 158 2.55 -10.44 -0.15
C PHE A 158 3.39 -9.57 -1.09
N LEU A 159 4.38 -10.17 -1.77
CA LEU A 159 5.36 -9.45 -2.57
C LEU A 159 5.06 -9.46 -4.09
N GLY A 160 3.82 -9.75 -4.50
CA GLY A 160 3.40 -9.53 -5.89
C GLY A 160 3.22 -8.04 -6.20
N PHE A 161 2.76 -7.72 -7.41
CA PHE A 161 2.38 -6.35 -7.77
C PHE A 161 1.34 -6.38 -8.89
N LEU A 162 0.58 -5.30 -9.01
CA LEU A 162 -0.34 -5.11 -10.13
C LEU A 162 0.44 -4.65 -11.37
N THR A 163 0.29 -5.35 -12.48
CA THR A 163 0.64 -4.78 -13.80
C THR A 163 -0.33 -3.64 -14.14
N PRO A 164 0.03 -2.71 -15.05
CA PRO A 164 -0.90 -1.67 -15.50
C PRO A 164 -2.23 -2.25 -15.98
N HIS A 165 -2.20 -3.35 -16.74
CA HIS A 165 -3.41 -4.02 -17.22
C HIS A 165 -4.28 -4.56 -16.07
N GLN A 166 -3.67 -5.28 -15.11
CA GLN A 166 -4.40 -5.81 -13.94
C GLN A 166 -5.02 -4.67 -13.12
N PHE A 167 -4.30 -3.56 -12.97
CA PHE A 167 -4.80 -2.35 -12.32
C PHE A 167 -6.05 -1.80 -13.04
N SER A 168 -6.02 -1.66 -14.37
CA SER A 168 -7.16 -1.16 -15.16
C SER A 168 -8.40 -2.04 -15.15
N VAL A 169 -8.24 -3.36 -14.98
CA VAL A 169 -9.38 -4.29 -14.99
C VAL A 169 -9.91 -4.59 -13.59
N LEU A 170 -9.26 -4.10 -12.53
CA LEU A 170 -9.57 -4.40 -11.13
C LEU A 170 -11.08 -4.22 -10.81
N PRO A 171 -11.74 -3.07 -11.11
CA PRO A 171 -13.15 -2.86 -10.76
C PRO A 171 -14.15 -3.71 -11.54
N ARG A 172 -13.72 -4.31 -12.66
CA ARG A 172 -14.56 -5.16 -13.53
C ARG A 172 -14.38 -6.63 -13.21
N HIS A 173 -13.13 -7.08 -13.09
CA HIS A 173 -12.81 -8.49 -12.97
C HIS A 173 -13.20 -9.05 -11.59
N TYR A 174 -13.01 -8.25 -10.54
CA TYR A 174 -13.17 -8.70 -9.15
C TYR A 174 -14.51 -8.35 -8.53
N ARG A 175 -15.52 -8.08 -9.36
CA ARG A 175 -16.87 -7.95 -8.81
C ARG A 175 -17.29 -9.26 -8.13
N PRO A 176 -17.94 -9.18 -6.97
CA PRO A 176 -18.49 -7.95 -6.35
C PRO A 176 -17.62 -7.36 -5.22
N LEU A 177 -16.30 -7.61 -5.17
CA LEU A 177 -15.42 -7.00 -4.17
C LEU A 177 -15.48 -5.47 -4.25
N THR A 178 -15.74 -4.83 -3.11
CA THR A 178 -15.79 -3.37 -3.00
C THR A 178 -14.55 -2.79 -2.32
N PHE A 179 -13.74 -3.62 -1.67
CA PHE A 179 -12.47 -3.25 -1.04
C PHE A 179 -11.36 -4.22 -1.45
N VAL A 180 -10.24 -3.69 -1.92
CA VAL A 180 -9.06 -4.49 -2.30
C VAL A 180 -7.83 -3.90 -1.65
N ALA A 181 -6.99 -4.74 -1.04
CA ALA A 181 -5.68 -4.33 -0.53
C ALA A 181 -4.57 -4.80 -1.48
N SER A 182 -3.55 -3.98 -1.67
CA SER A 182 -2.33 -4.33 -2.41
C SER A 182 -1.11 -3.96 -1.59
N GLU A 183 -0.31 -4.95 -1.22
CA GLU A 183 0.97 -4.75 -0.53
C GLU A 183 2.13 -4.52 -1.50
N GLY A 184 1.98 -5.00 -2.74
CA GLY A 184 2.97 -4.83 -3.80
C GLY A 184 3.32 -3.40 -4.13
N ALA A 185 4.49 -3.18 -4.74
CA ALA A 185 4.78 -1.88 -5.34
C ALA A 185 3.73 -1.53 -6.42
N PHE A 186 3.53 -0.24 -6.65
CA PHE A 186 2.76 0.21 -7.80
C PHE A 186 3.42 -0.25 -9.11
N PRO A 187 2.64 -0.40 -10.19
CA PRO A 187 3.24 -0.53 -11.51
C PRO A 187 4.15 0.67 -11.85
N ASN A 188 5.11 0.45 -12.73
CA ASN A 188 6.01 1.51 -13.19
C ASN A 188 5.25 2.65 -13.87
N VAL A 189 4.08 2.36 -14.43
CA VAL A 189 3.13 3.34 -14.94
C VAL A 189 1.74 3.01 -14.41
N MET A 190 1.03 4.02 -13.92
CA MET A 190 -0.33 3.90 -13.37
C MET A 190 -1.33 4.40 -14.41
N PRO A 191 -2.27 3.56 -14.88
CA PRO A 191 -3.39 4.05 -15.66
C PRO A 191 -4.34 4.85 -14.74
N LEU A 192 -4.63 6.08 -15.13
CA LEU A 192 -5.36 7.07 -14.33
C LEU A 192 -6.85 7.17 -14.71
N ASP A 193 -7.27 6.49 -15.78
CA ASP A 193 -8.65 6.42 -16.29
C ASP A 193 -9.50 5.35 -15.59
N VAL A 194 -8.99 4.76 -14.52
CA VAL A 194 -9.66 3.68 -13.79
C VAL A 194 -10.63 4.29 -12.78
N SER A 195 -11.90 3.91 -12.86
CA SER A 195 -12.95 4.29 -11.91
C SER A 195 -12.77 3.59 -10.55
N LEU A 196 -11.73 3.99 -9.83
CA LEU A 196 -11.26 3.42 -8.58
C LEU A 196 -10.85 4.56 -7.64
N ALA A 197 -11.34 4.54 -6.40
CA ALA A 197 -10.77 5.41 -5.37
C ALA A 197 -9.59 4.70 -4.72
N MET A 198 -8.56 5.46 -4.34
CA MET A 198 -7.40 4.92 -3.65
C MET A 198 -7.27 5.51 -2.25
N VAL A 199 -6.90 4.67 -1.29
CA VAL A 199 -6.50 5.06 0.06
C VAL A 199 -5.14 4.45 0.38
N THR A 200 -4.34 5.12 1.20
CA THR A 200 -3.16 4.53 1.82
C THR A 200 -3.07 4.94 3.28
N MET A 201 -2.32 4.18 4.05
CA MET A 201 -1.95 4.52 5.41
C MET A 201 -0.44 4.43 5.51
N LEU A 202 0.19 5.52 5.96
CA LEU A 202 1.62 5.59 6.19
C LEU A 202 1.91 5.63 7.68
N ARG A 203 3.14 5.28 8.03
CA ARG A 203 3.64 5.23 9.40
C ARG A 203 5.02 5.85 9.44
N ASN A 204 5.42 6.39 10.58
CA ASN A 204 6.79 6.83 10.80
C ASN A 204 7.78 5.75 10.29
N PRO A 205 8.73 6.09 9.41
CA PRO A 205 9.61 5.12 8.76
C PRO A 205 10.39 4.25 9.73
N LEU A 206 10.89 4.84 10.82
CA LEU A 206 11.76 4.13 11.76
C LEU A 206 10.94 3.14 12.59
N ASP A 207 9.74 3.56 13.03
CA ASP A 207 8.80 2.70 13.75
C ASP A 207 8.26 1.57 12.86
N ARG A 208 8.08 1.84 11.57
CA ARG A 208 7.71 0.85 10.55
C ARG A 208 8.80 -0.22 10.38
N VAL A 209 10.07 0.18 10.34
CA VAL A 209 11.20 -0.76 10.25
C VAL A 209 11.28 -1.62 11.51
N LEU A 210 11.15 -1.02 12.70
CA LEU A 210 11.12 -1.77 13.96
C LEU A 210 9.94 -2.75 14.02
N SER A 211 8.77 -2.34 13.54
CA SER A 211 7.60 -3.21 13.42
C SER A 211 7.82 -4.35 12.41
N SER A 212 8.56 -4.09 11.34
CA SER A 212 8.96 -5.10 10.35
C SER A 212 9.91 -6.14 10.94
N TYR A 213 10.88 -5.71 11.74
CA TYR A 213 11.79 -6.63 12.45
C TYR A 213 11.02 -7.56 13.40
N ARG A 214 10.12 -7.01 14.22
CA ARG A 214 9.29 -7.80 15.15
C ARG A 214 8.39 -8.79 14.39
N TRP A 215 7.84 -8.36 13.26
CA TRP A 215 7.07 -9.25 12.39
C TRP A 215 7.93 -10.37 11.83
N TRP A 216 9.13 -10.07 11.34
CA TRP A 216 10.08 -11.07 10.87
C TRP A 216 10.45 -12.08 11.96
N GLN A 217 10.68 -11.63 13.20
CA GLN A 217 10.94 -12.52 14.34
C GLN A 217 9.75 -13.45 14.61
N PHE A 218 8.54 -12.89 14.65
CA PHE A 218 7.30 -13.66 14.82
C PHE A 218 7.15 -14.71 13.71
N MET A 219 7.29 -14.31 12.45
CA MET A 219 7.16 -15.19 11.28
C MET A 219 8.22 -16.28 11.26
N SER A 220 9.47 -15.95 11.58
CA SER A 220 10.56 -16.93 11.64
C SER A 220 10.33 -18.00 12.71
N LYS A 221 9.63 -17.66 13.79
CA LYS A 221 9.26 -18.60 14.86
C LYS A 221 7.97 -19.37 14.53
N ALA A 222 6.94 -18.69 14.05
CA ALA A 222 5.62 -19.26 13.82
C ALA A 222 5.57 -20.11 12.54
N MET A 223 6.38 -19.78 11.53
CA MET A 223 6.41 -20.42 10.22
C MET A 223 7.86 -20.61 9.71
N PRO A 224 8.68 -21.42 10.39
CA PRO A 224 10.10 -21.59 10.07
C PRO A 224 10.36 -22.19 8.69
N HIS A 225 9.39 -22.92 8.12
CA HIS A 225 9.45 -23.53 6.80
C HIS A 225 8.79 -22.69 5.70
N SER A 226 8.26 -21.50 6.03
CA SER A 226 7.70 -20.62 5.00
C SER A 226 8.79 -20.12 4.06
N PRO A 227 8.48 -19.95 2.75
CA PRO A 227 9.38 -19.30 1.81
C PRO A 227 9.91 -17.96 2.35
N SER A 228 11.11 -17.56 1.95
CA SER A 228 11.73 -16.31 2.41
C SER A 228 10.87 -15.06 2.17
N GLU A 229 10.10 -15.09 1.10
CA GLU A 229 9.15 -14.08 0.64
C GLU A 229 8.01 -13.90 1.65
N CYS A 230 7.62 -14.98 2.33
CA CYS A 230 6.62 -14.99 3.38
C CYS A 230 7.13 -14.40 4.70
N ARG A 231 8.45 -14.36 4.89
CA ARG A 231 9.06 -13.67 6.03
C ARG A 231 9.20 -12.16 5.78
N ALA A 232 8.70 -11.68 4.63
CA ALA A 232 8.87 -10.34 4.05
C ALA A 232 10.33 -9.97 3.75
N TYR A 233 11.29 -10.53 4.50
CA TYR A 233 12.72 -10.27 4.41
C TYR A 233 13.47 -11.54 4.81
N TRP A 234 14.51 -11.90 4.06
CA TRP A 234 15.42 -12.96 4.47
C TRP A 234 16.46 -12.37 5.44
N ALA A 235 16.74 -13.05 6.54
CA ALA A 235 17.88 -12.77 7.41
C ALA A 235 18.26 -14.07 8.13
N PRO A 236 19.49 -14.20 8.65
CA PRO A 236 19.89 -15.35 9.44
C PRO A 236 18.93 -15.60 10.62
N PRO A 237 18.63 -16.87 10.96
CA PRO A 237 17.86 -17.18 12.16
C PRO A 237 18.50 -16.52 13.39
N ASN A 238 17.69 -15.94 14.26
CA ASN A 238 18.13 -15.24 15.47
C ASN A 238 19.03 -14.00 15.22
N ALA A 239 19.05 -13.44 14.01
CA ALA A 239 19.71 -12.16 13.77
C ALA A 239 19.20 -11.09 14.76
N THR A 240 20.14 -10.39 15.39
CA THR A 240 19.85 -9.18 16.17
C THR A 240 19.26 -8.09 15.26
N PHE A 241 18.64 -7.05 15.83
CA PHE A 241 18.09 -5.95 15.02
C PHE A 241 19.14 -5.35 14.08
N ASN A 242 20.35 -5.11 14.58
CA ASN A 242 21.45 -4.57 13.76
C ASN A 242 21.85 -5.50 12.61
N GLN A 243 22.00 -6.81 12.88
CA GLN A 243 22.32 -7.78 11.84
C GLN A 243 21.19 -7.94 10.82
N TRP A 244 19.94 -7.83 11.27
CA TRP A 244 18.77 -7.91 10.39
C TRP A 244 18.68 -6.70 9.46
N LEU A 245 19.11 -5.51 9.90
CA LEU A 245 19.15 -4.32 9.04
C LEU A 245 20.04 -4.49 7.82
N ASP A 246 21.09 -5.30 7.89
CA ASP A 246 21.96 -5.60 6.73
C ASP A 246 21.21 -6.30 5.59
N TRP A 247 20.06 -6.91 5.89
CA TRP A 247 19.20 -7.59 4.93
C TRP A 247 17.90 -6.83 4.63
N TYR A 248 17.66 -5.75 5.36
CA TYR A 248 16.45 -4.97 5.21
C TYR A 248 16.58 -3.97 4.05
N PRO A 249 15.62 -3.92 3.12
CA PRO A 249 15.63 -2.95 2.04
C PRO A 249 15.45 -1.53 2.57
N ASP A 250 16.33 -0.64 2.14
CA ASP A 250 16.28 0.78 2.43
C ASP A 250 15.08 1.44 1.72
N ASN A 251 14.50 2.48 2.32
CA ASN A 251 13.49 3.33 1.68
C ASN A 251 12.30 2.59 1.06
N TRP A 252 11.77 1.58 1.78
CA TRP A 252 10.72 0.69 1.31
C TRP A 252 9.45 1.43 0.86
N MET A 253 8.98 2.42 1.63
CA MET A 253 7.75 3.16 1.28
C MET A 253 7.93 3.94 -0.04
N THR A 254 9.09 4.57 -0.20
CA THR A 254 9.47 5.29 -1.41
C THR A 254 9.53 4.35 -2.60
N ARG A 255 10.15 3.19 -2.44
CA ARG A 255 10.23 2.14 -3.47
C ARG A 255 8.86 1.65 -3.91
N GLU A 256 7.98 1.33 -2.96
CA GLU A 256 6.63 0.85 -3.26
C GLU A 256 5.81 1.88 -4.05
N LEU A 257 5.88 3.16 -3.66
CA LEU A 257 5.14 4.23 -4.33
C LEU A 257 5.71 4.57 -5.71
N ALA A 258 7.04 4.60 -5.85
CA ALA A 258 7.72 4.88 -7.11
C ALA A 258 7.50 3.77 -8.16
N GLY A 259 7.39 2.53 -7.70
CA GLY A 259 6.94 1.37 -8.47
C GLY A 259 7.96 0.24 -8.59
N ASN A 260 7.59 -0.82 -9.29
CA ASN A 260 8.34 -2.08 -9.36
C ASN A 260 9.82 -1.94 -9.74
N GLU A 261 10.14 -1.08 -10.70
CA GLU A 261 11.53 -0.80 -11.09
C GLU A 261 12.34 -0.23 -9.94
N ALA A 262 11.75 0.60 -9.09
CA ALA A 262 12.43 1.13 -7.91
C ALA A 262 12.54 0.08 -6.80
N LEU A 263 11.50 -0.73 -6.59
CA LEU A 263 11.49 -1.79 -5.58
C LEU A 263 12.48 -2.92 -5.88
N TYR A 264 12.50 -3.40 -7.12
CA TYR A 264 13.32 -4.54 -7.52
C TYR A 264 14.64 -4.16 -8.20
N ARG A 265 14.97 -2.85 -8.29
CA ARG A 265 16.29 -2.40 -8.77
C ARG A 265 17.38 -3.13 -8.00
N LYS A 266 18.30 -3.76 -8.71
CA LYS A 266 19.49 -4.37 -8.11
C LYS A 266 20.76 -3.63 -8.54
N ASP A 267 21.72 -3.51 -7.64
CA ASP A 267 23.09 -3.11 -7.99
C ASP A 267 23.86 -4.27 -8.64
N ALA A 268 25.12 -4.03 -9.01
CA ALA A 268 25.99 -5.04 -9.61
C ALA A 268 26.28 -6.25 -8.69
N GLN A 269 25.92 -6.16 -7.40
CA GLN A 269 26.08 -7.22 -6.40
C GLN A 269 24.74 -7.89 -6.05
N GLY A 270 23.64 -7.57 -6.74
CA GLY A 270 22.32 -8.15 -6.47
C GLY A 270 21.62 -7.57 -5.23
N ARG A 271 22.17 -6.52 -4.61
CA ARG A 271 21.56 -5.81 -3.47
C ARG A 271 20.59 -4.74 -3.96
N PRO A 272 19.67 -4.22 -3.12
CA PRO A 272 18.82 -3.10 -3.51
C PRO A 272 19.64 -1.94 -4.12
N GLY A 273 19.36 -1.61 -5.37
CA GLY A 273 20.05 -0.54 -6.08
C GLY A 273 19.63 0.84 -5.55
N PRO A 274 20.47 1.87 -5.72
CA PRO A 274 20.18 3.20 -5.17
C PRO A 274 18.91 3.81 -5.76
N LEU A 275 18.15 4.52 -4.92
CA LEU A 275 17.08 5.40 -5.37
C LEU A 275 17.66 6.70 -5.92
N THR A 276 16.97 7.27 -6.90
CA THR A 276 17.28 8.55 -7.53
C THR A 276 16.32 9.63 -7.03
N ALA A 277 16.68 10.90 -7.23
CA ALA A 277 15.77 12.02 -6.97
C ALA A 277 14.46 11.91 -7.78
N ALA A 278 14.51 11.32 -8.97
CA ALA A 278 13.33 11.07 -9.80
C ALA A 278 12.37 10.04 -9.17
N ASP A 279 12.90 9.01 -8.52
CA ASP A 279 12.07 8.02 -7.81
C ASP A 279 11.33 8.68 -6.63
N VAL A 280 12.02 9.52 -5.86
CA VAL A 280 11.43 10.28 -4.74
C VAL A 280 10.36 11.25 -5.24
N LEU A 281 10.65 12.01 -6.29
CA LEU A 281 9.68 12.93 -6.90
C LEU A 281 8.44 12.18 -7.39
N LYS A 282 8.63 11.04 -8.06
CA LYS A 282 7.53 10.20 -8.55
C LYS A 282 6.68 9.65 -7.40
N ALA A 283 7.28 9.21 -6.31
CA ALA A 283 6.56 8.76 -5.12
C ALA A 283 5.73 9.90 -4.50
N LYS A 284 6.30 11.12 -4.37
CA LYS A 284 5.55 12.31 -3.92
C LYS A 284 4.38 12.63 -4.85
N GLN A 285 4.61 12.60 -6.16
CA GLN A 285 3.59 12.87 -7.16
C GLN A 285 2.43 11.87 -7.06
N ARG A 286 2.73 10.57 -6.90
CA ARG A 286 1.71 9.52 -6.75
C ARG A 286 0.92 9.60 -5.44
N LEU A 287 1.44 10.24 -4.40
CA LEU A 287 0.64 10.50 -3.19
C LEU A 287 -0.60 11.37 -3.50
N HIS A 288 -0.56 12.20 -4.53
CA HIS A 288 -1.73 12.99 -4.98
C HIS A 288 -2.83 12.17 -5.63
N TYR A 289 -2.56 10.91 -6.00
CA TYR A 289 -3.59 10.06 -6.58
C TYR A 289 -4.53 9.47 -5.52
N PHE A 290 -4.18 9.55 -4.24
CA PHE A 290 -4.99 9.03 -3.16
C PHE A 290 -6.11 10.00 -2.80
N ALA A 291 -7.33 9.47 -2.70
CA ALA A 291 -8.47 10.23 -2.20
C ALA A 291 -8.32 10.53 -0.70
N ALA A 292 -7.63 9.66 0.04
CA ALA A 292 -7.25 9.87 1.42
C ALA A 292 -5.87 9.25 1.71
N ILE A 293 -5.01 10.04 2.35
CA ILE A 293 -3.73 9.59 2.90
C ILE A 293 -3.91 9.58 4.42
N LEU A 294 -3.81 8.41 5.05
CA LEU A 294 -3.96 8.26 6.48
C LEU A 294 -2.58 8.21 7.14
N ILE A 295 -2.47 8.74 8.35
CA ILE A 295 -1.23 8.70 9.13
C ILE A 295 -1.50 7.85 10.37
N MET A 296 -0.74 6.77 10.52
CA MET A 296 -0.95 5.81 11.59
C MET A 296 -0.89 6.49 12.96
N GLU A 297 -0.02 7.47 13.14
CA GLU A 297 0.19 8.26 14.35
C GLU A 297 -0.92 9.30 14.61
N ARG A 298 -1.85 9.51 13.67
CA ARG A 298 -2.96 10.47 13.75
C ARG A 298 -4.31 9.82 13.47
N PRO A 299 -4.78 8.93 14.37
CA PRO A 299 -5.96 8.11 14.10
C PRO A 299 -7.25 8.94 14.08
N GLU A 300 -7.37 9.96 14.94
CA GLU A 300 -8.55 10.85 14.98
C GLU A 300 -8.68 11.68 13.69
N GLU A 301 -7.60 12.33 13.25
CA GLU A 301 -7.56 13.07 11.97
C GLU A 301 -7.83 12.14 10.78
N SER A 302 -7.26 10.92 10.80
CA SER A 302 -7.51 9.91 9.78
C SER A 302 -8.98 9.46 9.76
N GLN A 303 -9.64 9.35 10.91
CA GLN A 303 -11.06 9.03 11.00
C GLN A 303 -11.93 10.13 10.38
N VAL A 304 -11.57 11.40 10.61
CA VAL A 304 -12.23 12.56 9.97
C VAL A 304 -12.17 12.44 8.45
N LEU A 305 -11.01 12.07 7.88
CA LEU A 305 -10.89 11.84 6.44
C LEU A 305 -11.77 10.68 5.97
N LEU A 306 -11.71 9.52 6.63
CA LEU A 306 -12.51 8.36 6.22
C LEU A 306 -14.00 8.67 6.19
N LYS A 307 -14.50 9.36 7.23
CA LYS A 307 -15.89 9.80 7.32
C LYS A 307 -16.25 10.77 6.20
N ASN A 308 -15.48 11.84 6.02
CA ASN A 308 -15.84 12.88 5.06
C ASN A 308 -15.56 12.50 3.61
N VAL A 309 -14.51 11.73 3.32
CA VAL A 309 -14.15 11.30 1.96
C VAL A 309 -15.04 10.15 1.50
N PHE A 310 -15.17 9.09 2.29
CA PHE A 310 -15.85 7.86 1.87
C PHE A 310 -17.27 7.70 2.43
N GLY A 311 -17.72 8.57 3.34
CA GLY A 311 -19.01 8.42 4.01
C GLY A 311 -19.01 7.30 5.07
N TRP A 312 -17.83 6.89 5.53
CA TRP A 312 -17.70 5.81 6.51
C TRP A 312 -18.23 6.24 7.87
N ARG A 313 -18.82 5.29 8.59
CA ARG A 313 -19.25 5.47 9.97
C ARG A 313 -18.03 5.62 10.87
N ASP A 314 -18.26 6.31 11.98
CA ASP A 314 -17.25 6.45 13.02
C ASP A 314 -16.95 5.09 13.64
N VAL A 315 -15.67 4.72 13.59
CA VAL A 315 -15.15 3.53 14.24
C VAL A 315 -13.89 3.94 14.98
N ASP A 316 -13.71 3.41 16.17
CA ASP A 316 -12.54 3.70 17.00
C ASP A 316 -11.25 3.17 16.34
N LEU A 317 -10.63 3.96 15.45
CA LEU A 317 -9.42 3.58 14.74
C LEU A 317 -8.29 3.19 15.70
N ASP A 318 -8.19 3.87 16.84
CA ASP A 318 -7.17 3.58 17.86
C ASP A 318 -7.45 2.23 18.55
N GLY A 319 -8.70 1.96 18.89
CA GLY A 319 -9.14 0.67 19.43
C GLY A 319 -8.88 -0.50 18.47
N HIS A 320 -8.96 -0.26 17.17
CA HIS A 320 -8.66 -1.23 16.11
C HIS A 320 -7.18 -1.27 15.71
N ARG A 321 -6.29 -0.51 16.39
CA ARG A 321 -4.85 -0.69 16.20
C ARG A 321 -4.45 -2.08 16.68
N ALA A 322 -4.17 -2.93 15.69
CA ALA A 322 -3.66 -4.27 15.86
C ALA A 322 -2.18 -4.33 15.43
N GLY A 323 -1.38 -5.12 16.14
CA GLY A 323 0.05 -5.25 15.88
C GLY A 323 0.83 -5.73 17.10
N SER A 324 2.13 -5.95 16.91
CA SER A 324 3.00 -6.52 17.94
C SER A 324 3.22 -5.61 19.15
N VAL A 325 3.16 -4.29 18.98
CA VAL A 325 3.30 -3.29 20.05
C VAL A 325 2.53 -2.02 19.66
N ARG A 326 1.62 -1.57 20.53
CA ARG A 326 0.95 -0.26 20.39
C ARG A 326 1.95 0.83 20.77
N ASN A 327 2.03 1.89 19.95
CA ASN A 327 2.88 3.07 20.20
C ASN A 327 4.38 2.79 20.32
N SER A 328 4.93 1.88 19.51
CA SER A 328 6.38 1.71 19.47
C SER A 328 7.08 2.95 18.93
N SER A 329 8.16 3.36 19.60
CA SER A 329 9.00 4.49 19.21
C SER A 329 10.43 3.99 19.02
N ALA A 330 10.88 3.89 17.78
CA ALA A 330 12.25 3.52 17.45
C ALA A 330 13.26 4.53 18.01
N ALA A 331 12.86 5.80 18.15
CA ALA A 331 13.68 6.80 18.82
C ALA A 331 13.90 6.45 20.30
N GLU A 332 12.87 6.03 21.02
CA GLU A 332 12.99 5.64 22.43
C GLU A 332 13.69 4.29 22.58
N GLU A 333 13.32 3.31 21.75
CA GLU A 333 13.78 1.94 21.90
C GLU A 333 15.21 1.72 21.37
N VAL A 334 15.52 2.25 20.19
CA VAL A 334 16.80 1.99 19.51
C VAL A 334 17.82 3.06 19.84
N ALA A 335 17.46 4.35 19.84
CA ALA A 335 18.44 5.40 20.08
C ALA A 335 19.01 5.36 21.51
N ALA A 336 18.18 5.02 22.51
CA ALA A 336 18.63 4.89 23.90
C ALA A 336 19.63 3.74 24.09
N GLN A 337 19.48 2.65 23.35
CA GLN A 337 20.31 1.45 23.52
C GLN A 337 21.53 1.46 22.60
N THR A 338 21.41 1.99 21.38
CA THR A 338 22.49 1.94 20.40
C THR A 338 22.40 3.12 19.41
N PRO A 339 22.91 4.32 19.78
CA PRO A 339 22.84 5.52 18.95
C PRO A 339 23.36 5.34 17.52
N LYS A 340 24.42 4.54 17.34
CA LYS A 340 24.99 4.22 16.02
C LYS A 340 23.99 3.48 15.12
N VAL A 341 23.24 2.52 15.67
CA VAL A 341 22.21 1.76 14.92
C VAL A 341 21.04 2.67 14.56
N PHE A 342 20.68 3.60 15.45
CA PHE A 342 19.65 4.59 15.14
C PHE A 342 20.06 5.53 14.00
N GLN A 343 21.31 6.02 13.99
CA GLN A 343 21.84 6.81 12.88
C GLN A 343 21.88 6.03 11.56
N GLN A 344 22.29 4.75 11.60
CA GLN A 344 22.21 3.87 10.44
C GLN A 344 20.78 3.74 9.93
N LEU A 345 19.82 3.53 10.83
CA LEU A 345 18.41 3.40 10.48
C LEU A 345 17.87 4.67 9.81
N GLN A 346 18.23 5.85 10.32
CA GLN A 346 17.89 7.14 9.71
C GLN A 346 18.52 7.29 8.31
N ALA A 347 19.81 6.96 8.16
CA ALA A 347 20.51 7.07 6.89
C ALA A 347 19.92 6.13 5.82
N MET A 348 19.60 4.89 6.20
CA MET A 348 18.94 3.92 5.34
C MET A 348 17.54 4.37 4.90
N ASN A 349 16.80 5.07 5.76
CA ASN A 349 15.41 5.46 5.48
C ASN A 349 15.25 6.95 5.18
N LYS A 350 16.31 7.62 4.71
CA LYS A 350 16.30 9.07 4.48
C LYS A 350 15.18 9.52 3.52
N TYR A 351 14.90 8.76 2.47
CA TYR A 351 13.84 9.08 1.52
C TYR A 351 12.47 8.70 2.04
N ASP A 352 12.35 7.61 2.80
CA ASP A 352 11.09 7.31 3.49
C ASP A 352 10.72 8.39 4.51
N ILE A 353 11.69 8.98 5.21
CA ILE A 353 11.48 10.15 6.09
C ILE A 353 10.97 11.34 5.29
N GLU A 354 11.58 11.61 4.13
CA GLU A 354 11.16 12.69 3.25
C GLU A 354 9.73 12.48 2.71
N ILE A 355 9.40 11.27 2.25
CA ILE A 355 8.07 10.89 1.78
C ILE A 355 7.03 10.96 2.89
N TYR A 356 7.36 10.45 4.08
CA TYR A 356 6.46 10.47 5.23
C TYR A 356 6.15 11.91 5.66
N ASN A 357 7.16 12.77 5.77
CA ASN A 357 6.96 14.18 6.12
C ASN A 357 6.08 14.88 5.08
N TYR A 358 6.32 14.62 3.79
CA TYR A 358 5.49 15.15 2.72
C TYR A 358 4.03 14.66 2.83
N ALA A 359 3.82 13.38 3.12
CA ALA A 359 2.51 12.79 3.29
C ALA A 359 1.76 13.33 4.52
N VAL A 360 2.46 13.66 5.62
CA VAL A 360 1.87 14.31 6.80
C VAL A 360 1.33 15.70 6.43
N GLU A 361 2.06 16.48 5.65
CA GLU A 361 1.57 17.78 5.18
C GLU A 361 0.39 17.63 4.22
N LEU A 362 0.40 16.65 3.31
CA LEU A 362 -0.75 16.35 2.45
C LEU A 362 -1.97 15.88 3.26
N HIS A 363 -1.77 15.02 4.25
CA HIS A 363 -2.83 14.56 5.16
C HIS A 363 -3.48 15.74 5.87
N LYS A 364 -2.68 16.63 6.46
CA LYS A 364 -3.18 17.85 7.11
C LYS A 364 -3.98 18.71 6.13
N ALA A 365 -3.47 18.94 4.93
CA ALA A 365 -4.19 19.68 3.90
C ALA A 365 -5.52 19.01 3.52
N GLN A 366 -5.57 17.67 3.43
CA GLN A 366 -6.82 16.95 3.19
C GLN A 366 -7.82 17.13 4.35
N VAL A 367 -7.34 17.08 5.60
CA VAL A 367 -8.19 17.27 6.79
C VAL A 367 -8.78 18.67 6.82
N ASP A 368 -7.94 19.70 6.64
CA ASP A 368 -8.36 21.10 6.64
C ASP A 368 -9.42 21.36 5.54
N ASN A 369 -9.25 20.73 4.36
CA ASN A 369 -10.17 20.89 3.23
C ASN A 369 -11.56 20.26 3.44
N VAL A 370 -11.69 19.23 4.28
CA VAL A 370 -12.98 18.59 4.57
C VAL A 370 -13.70 19.15 5.80
N GLN A 371 -13.04 20.04 6.55
CA GLN A 371 -13.60 20.72 7.72
C GLN A 371 -14.11 22.14 7.41
N GLN A 372 -13.74 22.71 6.26
CA GLN A 372 -14.31 23.93 5.70
C GLN A 372 -15.65 23.64 5.04
#